data_AF-A0AAW4P6T8-F1
#
_entry.id   AF-A0AAW4P6T8-F1
#
_cell.length_a   1.000
_cell.length_b   1.000
_cell.length_c   1.000
_cell.angle_alpha   90.00
_cell.angle_beta   90.00
_cell.angle_gamma   90.00
#
_symmetry.space_group_name_H-M   'P 1'
#
loop_
_entity.id
_entity.type
_entity.pdbx_description
1 polymer ?
#
loop_
_entity_poly.entity_id
_entity_poly.type
_entity_poly.pdbx_seq_one_letter_code
_entity_poly.pdbx_strand_id
1 'polypeptide(L)'
;MTRRDTLGSALLVLGVVALLGPALFPVQPVLYHDTGYGSPENESQLREQGYRIVAYENLSERGRHLYVETLRSGGEHTVPVGEGAPAFSYPDSERLGEIEDYAERRRLTTVVIERPPEADLPPADEPLGAAEHSLRRERREANEEGERVETPGEAAVEERQRAIARYDLVTTRTDEPPLTATPQLLRIAPALLGILAIGTGGYLRSSP
;
A
#
# COMPACT_ATOMS: atom_id res chain seq x y z
N MET A 1 -10.59 -52.64 -16.74
CA MET A 1 -10.38 -51.18 -16.75
C MET A 1 -9.54 -50.82 -17.94
N THR A 2 -10.01 -49.90 -18.78
CA THR A 2 -9.19 -49.42 -19.90
C THR A 2 -8.13 -48.45 -19.37
N ARG A 3 -7.02 -48.26 -20.11
CA ARG A 3 -6.01 -47.25 -19.75
C ARG A 3 -6.63 -45.85 -19.59
N ARG A 4 -7.71 -45.55 -20.34
CA ARG A 4 -8.46 -44.29 -20.28
C ARG A 4 -9.17 -44.09 -18.94
N ASP A 5 -9.83 -45.12 -18.40
CA ASP A 5 -10.50 -45.05 -17.09
C ASP A 5 -9.51 -44.77 -15.95
N THR A 6 -8.33 -45.38 -16.03
CA THR A 6 -7.26 -45.22 -15.04
C THR A 6 -6.69 -43.81 -15.10
N LEU A 7 -6.46 -43.29 -16.32
CA LEU A 7 -5.97 -41.93 -16.54
C LEU A 7 -6.98 -40.88 -16.08
N GLY A 8 -8.27 -41.06 -16.40
CA GLY A 8 -9.35 -40.17 -15.99
C GLY A 8 -9.51 -40.11 -14.46
N SER A 9 -9.42 -41.27 -13.79
CA SER A 9 -9.46 -41.33 -12.32
C SER A 9 -8.26 -40.66 -11.67
N ALA A 10 -7.05 -40.87 -12.23
CA ALA A 10 -5.84 -40.20 -11.75
C ALA A 10 -5.93 -38.67 -11.89
N LEU A 11 -6.45 -38.17 -13.02
CA LEU A 11 -6.65 -36.73 -13.25
C LEU A 11 -7.70 -36.13 -12.30
N LEU A 12 -8.79 -36.86 -12.00
CA LEU A 12 -9.78 -36.43 -11.02
C LEU A 12 -9.17 -36.31 -9.61
N VAL A 13 -8.43 -37.34 -9.17
CA VAL A 13 -7.74 -37.30 -7.86
C VAL A 13 -6.73 -36.17 -7.81
N LEU A 14 -5.90 -36.02 -8.85
CA LEU A 14 -4.93 -34.94 -8.96
C LEU A 14 -5.63 -33.58 -8.90
N GLY A 15 -6.76 -33.42 -9.59
CA GLY A 15 -7.49 -32.18 -9.61
C GLY A 15 -8.13 -31.81 -8.27
N VAL A 16 -8.66 -32.79 -7.53
CA VAL A 16 -9.14 -32.59 -6.16
C VAL A 16 -7.99 -32.20 -5.22
N VAL A 17 -6.86 -32.90 -5.30
CA VAL A 17 -5.68 -32.57 -4.49
C VAL A 17 -5.15 -31.17 -4.80
N ALA A 18 -5.11 -30.79 -6.08
CA ALA A 18 -4.64 -29.47 -6.52
C ALA A 18 -5.57 -28.33 -6.07
N LEU A 19 -6.88 -28.57 -5.95
CA LEU A 19 -7.84 -27.60 -5.41
C LEU A 19 -7.75 -27.47 -3.88
N LEU A 20 -7.60 -28.60 -3.18
CA LEU A 20 -7.61 -28.61 -1.70
C LEU A 20 -6.26 -28.25 -1.10
N GLY A 21 -5.15 -28.57 -1.78
CA GLY A 21 -3.79 -28.32 -1.29
C GLY A 21 -3.54 -26.86 -0.87
N PRO A 22 -3.85 -25.86 -1.71
CA PRO A 22 -3.68 -24.44 -1.38
C PRO A 22 -4.48 -23.98 -0.15
N ALA A 23 -5.63 -24.60 0.14
CA ALA A 23 -6.46 -24.24 1.29
C ALA A 23 -5.81 -24.62 2.63
N LEU A 24 -4.83 -25.53 2.63
CA LEU A 24 -4.12 -25.97 3.83
C LEU A 24 -2.97 -25.03 4.22
N PHE A 25 -2.60 -24.08 3.36
CA PHE A 25 -1.53 -23.12 3.60
C PHE A 25 -2.12 -21.71 3.61
N PRO A 26 -2.50 -21.16 4.79
CA PRO A 26 -3.01 -19.79 4.89
C PRO A 26 -1.99 -18.81 4.32
N VAL A 27 -2.46 -17.81 3.58
CA VAL A 27 -1.61 -16.71 3.10
C VAL A 27 -1.27 -15.88 4.31
N GLN A 28 0.03 -15.73 4.54
CA GLN A 28 0.49 -14.90 5.63
C GLN A 28 0.26 -13.44 5.26
N PRO A 29 -0.34 -12.64 6.15
CA PRO A 29 -0.48 -11.22 5.92
C PRO A 29 0.90 -10.55 5.83
N VAL A 30 0.94 -9.39 5.20
CA VAL A 30 2.14 -8.57 5.03
C VAL A 30 1.91 -7.16 5.55
N LEU A 31 3.01 -6.49 5.86
CA LEU A 31 3.02 -5.10 6.29
C LEU A 31 3.21 -4.22 5.06
N TYR A 32 2.25 -3.34 4.80
CA TYR A 32 2.29 -2.36 3.72
C TYR A 32 2.93 -1.06 4.17
N HIS A 33 3.68 -0.47 3.25
CA HIS A 33 4.21 0.88 3.31
C HIS A 33 3.84 1.62 2.03
N ASP A 34 3.28 2.81 2.18
CA ASP A 34 2.81 3.66 1.09
C ASP A 34 3.20 5.13 1.34
N THR A 35 3.98 5.71 0.42
CA THR A 35 4.39 7.14 0.40
C THR A 35 3.69 7.95 -0.70
N GLY A 36 2.73 7.35 -1.42
CA GLY A 36 2.01 8.02 -2.50
C GLY A 36 1.00 9.07 -2.03
N TYR A 37 0.64 9.05 -0.73
CA TYR A 37 -0.20 10.09 -0.15
C TYR A 37 0.65 11.28 0.28
N GLY A 38 0.32 12.46 -0.24
CA GLY A 38 0.95 13.71 0.20
C GLY A 38 0.07 14.61 1.06
N SER A 39 0.67 15.65 1.63
CA SER A 39 -0.06 16.75 2.27
C SER A 39 0.60 18.09 1.98
N PRO A 40 -0.17 19.12 1.56
CA PRO A 40 0.35 20.48 1.45
C PRO A 40 0.75 21.08 2.80
N GLU A 41 0.29 20.51 3.91
CA GLU A 41 0.32 21.13 5.23
C GLU A 41 1.72 21.27 5.83
N ASN A 42 1.89 22.28 6.68
CA ASN A 42 3.12 22.46 7.44
C ASN A 42 3.10 21.68 8.76
N GLU A 43 4.23 21.69 9.46
CA GLU A 43 4.44 20.99 10.73
C GLU A 43 3.36 21.28 11.79
N SER A 44 3.02 22.55 12.01
CA SER A 44 2.02 22.94 13.00
C SER A 44 0.63 22.42 12.64
N GLN A 45 0.24 22.52 11.37
CA GLN A 45 -1.03 22.01 10.86
C GLN A 45 -1.12 20.48 11.01
N LEU A 46 -0.06 19.77 10.64
CA LEU A 46 0.00 18.30 10.77
C LEU A 46 -0.12 17.87 12.24
N ARG A 47 0.51 18.60 13.17
CA ARG A 47 0.37 18.34 14.61
C ARG A 47 -1.04 18.64 15.13
N GLU A 48 -1.64 19.76 14.73
CA GLU A 48 -3.01 20.12 15.09
C GLU A 48 -4.02 19.07 14.61
N GLN A 49 -3.76 18.48 13.45
CA GLN A 49 -4.55 17.38 12.90
C GLN A 49 -4.32 16.04 13.60
N GLY A 50 -3.35 15.97 14.51
CA GLY A 50 -3.05 14.79 15.31
C GLY A 50 -2.12 13.79 14.65
N TYR A 51 -1.39 14.17 13.59
CA TYR A 51 -0.37 13.31 13.01
C TYR A 51 0.86 13.22 13.90
N ARG A 52 1.43 12.02 13.95
CA ARG A 52 2.74 11.79 14.55
C ARG A 52 3.83 12.20 13.56
N ILE A 53 4.66 13.16 13.93
CA ILE A 53 5.81 13.60 13.14
C ILE A 53 7.09 12.99 13.72
N VAL A 54 7.91 12.38 12.88
CA VAL A 54 9.19 11.77 13.25
C VAL A 54 10.27 12.25 12.27
N ALA A 55 11.34 12.85 12.79
CA ALA A 55 12.50 13.18 11.95
C ALA A 55 13.16 11.92 11.40
N TYR A 56 13.58 11.95 10.14
CA TYR A 56 14.21 10.83 9.46
C TYR A 56 15.42 10.27 10.23
N GLU A 57 16.22 11.12 10.85
CA GLU A 57 17.39 10.75 11.64
C GLU A 57 17.03 9.99 12.92
N ASN A 58 15.81 10.20 13.43
CA ASN A 58 15.29 9.54 14.63
C ASN A 58 14.62 8.20 14.32
N LEU A 59 14.48 7.83 13.04
CA LEU A 59 14.05 6.49 12.66
C LEU A 59 15.14 5.47 13.01
N SER A 60 14.72 4.28 13.43
CA SER A 60 15.64 3.15 13.56
C SER A 60 16.28 2.81 12.21
N GLU A 61 17.39 2.08 12.21
CA GLU A 61 18.01 1.59 10.96
C GLU A 61 17.00 0.85 10.09
N ARG A 62 16.17 -0.01 10.69
CA ARG A 62 15.08 -0.68 9.97
C ARG A 62 14.04 0.30 9.44
N GLY A 63 13.67 1.31 10.23
CA GLY A 63 12.69 2.32 9.80
C GLY A 63 13.17 3.13 8.59
N ARG A 64 14.45 3.56 8.61
CA ARG A 64 15.09 4.25 7.48
C ARG A 64 15.17 3.38 6.25
N HIS A 65 15.57 2.12 6.42
CA HIS A 65 15.63 1.15 5.33
C HIS A 65 14.26 0.97 4.67
N LEU A 66 13.21 0.72 5.46
CA LEU A 66 11.86 0.55 4.94
C LEU A 66 11.39 1.79 4.19
N TYR A 67 11.55 2.97 4.77
CA TYR A 67 11.16 4.23 4.14
C TYR A 67 11.87 4.45 2.80
N VAL A 68 13.20 4.31 2.76
CA VAL A 68 13.98 4.49 1.52
C VAL A 68 13.62 3.46 0.46
N GLU A 69 13.37 2.22 0.86
CA GLU A 69 13.00 1.16 -0.08
C GLU A 69 11.59 1.38 -0.66
N THR A 70 10.66 1.92 0.14
CA THR A 70 9.34 2.36 -0.34
C THR A 70 9.47 3.42 -1.41
N LEU A 71 10.26 4.47 -1.18
CA LEU A 71 10.49 5.52 -2.18
C LEU A 71 11.12 4.96 -3.47
N ARG A 72 12.10 4.07 -3.35
CA ARG A 72 12.75 3.44 -4.51
C ARG A 72 11.82 2.53 -5.30
N SER A 73 10.81 1.98 -4.64
CA SER A 73 9.81 1.09 -5.25
C SER A 73 8.66 1.87 -5.91
N GLY A 74 8.76 3.20 -6.01
CA GLY A 74 7.72 4.05 -6.60
C GLY A 74 6.53 4.26 -5.68
N GLY A 75 6.77 4.26 -4.38
CA GLY A 75 5.79 4.63 -3.37
C GLY A 75 5.13 3.48 -2.63
N GLU A 76 5.29 2.24 -3.08
CA GLU A 76 4.68 1.07 -2.41
C GLU A 76 5.72 0.01 -2.10
N HIS A 77 5.71 -0.51 -0.88
CA HIS A 77 6.57 -1.62 -0.47
C HIS A 77 5.88 -2.51 0.55
N THR A 78 6.17 -3.82 0.51
CA THR A 78 5.61 -4.80 1.45
C THR A 78 6.71 -5.62 2.09
N VAL A 79 6.56 -5.93 3.38
CA VAL A 79 7.46 -6.81 4.11
C VAL A 79 6.69 -7.85 4.94
N PRO A 80 7.31 -9.00 5.27
CA PRO A 80 6.69 -9.98 6.14
C PRO A 80 6.34 -9.41 7.53
N VAL A 81 5.29 -9.95 8.14
CA VAL A 81 4.95 -9.64 9.53
C VAL A 81 6.13 -10.02 10.44
N GLY A 82 6.49 -9.10 11.33
CA GLY A 82 7.66 -9.21 12.20
C GLY A 82 8.87 -8.41 11.71
N GLU A 83 8.88 -7.95 10.46
CA GLU A 83 9.97 -7.14 9.91
C GLU A 83 9.63 -5.65 9.75
N GLY A 84 8.61 -5.17 10.45
CA GLY A 84 8.27 -3.74 10.51
C GLY A 84 9.28 -2.92 11.32
N ALA A 85 8.97 -1.64 11.56
CA ALA A 85 9.76 -0.80 12.46
C ALA A 85 8.90 -0.07 13.52
N PRO A 86 9.44 0.22 14.72
CA PRO A 86 8.67 0.81 15.83
C PRO A 86 8.09 2.21 15.58
N ALA A 87 8.61 2.94 14.60
CA ALA A 87 8.09 4.25 14.22
C ALA A 87 6.74 4.15 13.48
N PHE A 88 6.47 2.99 12.88
CA PHE A 88 5.28 2.72 12.08
C PHE A 88 4.26 1.90 12.87
N SER A 89 2.99 2.23 12.69
CA SER A 89 1.86 1.47 13.22
C SER A 89 1.27 0.62 12.10
N TYR A 90 1.07 -0.68 12.33
CA TYR A 90 0.52 -1.58 11.31
C TYR A 90 -0.84 -2.12 11.73
N PRO A 91 -1.87 -1.25 11.87
CA PRO A 91 -3.21 -1.71 12.17
C PRO A 91 -3.71 -2.62 11.04
N ASP A 92 -4.52 -3.59 11.43
CA ASP A 92 -5.14 -4.54 10.51
C ASP A 92 -6.18 -3.85 9.62
N SER A 93 -6.19 -4.18 8.33
CA SER A 93 -7.10 -3.59 7.33
C SER A 93 -8.58 -3.82 7.65
N GLU A 94 -8.95 -4.98 8.23
CA GLU A 94 -10.32 -5.26 8.66
C GLU A 94 -10.72 -4.32 9.80
N ARG A 95 -9.83 -4.17 10.78
CA ARG A 95 -10.04 -3.27 11.92
C ARG A 95 -10.16 -1.81 11.48
N LEU A 96 -9.38 -1.39 10.49
CA LEU A 96 -9.51 -0.05 9.90
C LEU A 96 -10.86 0.13 9.21
N GLY A 97 -11.37 -0.92 8.55
CA GLY A 97 -12.67 -0.92 7.87
C GLY A 97 -13.85 -0.57 8.80
N GLU A 98 -13.76 -0.93 10.08
CA GLU A 98 -14.76 -0.66 11.11
C GLU A 98 -14.80 0.81 11.58
N ILE A 99 -13.74 1.58 11.32
CA ILE A 99 -13.64 2.98 11.78
C ILE A 99 -14.34 3.89 10.77
N GLU A 100 -15.52 4.40 11.10
CA GLU A 100 -16.29 5.28 10.20
C GLU A 100 -15.61 6.65 9.97
N ASP A 101 -14.95 7.20 10.99
CA ASP A 101 -14.22 8.46 10.86
C ASP A 101 -12.94 8.27 10.03
N TYR A 102 -12.99 8.77 8.80
CA TYR A 102 -11.87 8.76 7.88
C TYR A 102 -10.63 9.48 8.44
N ALA A 103 -10.80 10.59 9.16
CA ALA A 103 -9.69 11.34 9.73
C ALA A 103 -9.01 10.55 10.86
N GLU A 104 -9.81 9.89 11.70
CA GLU A 104 -9.30 8.98 12.72
C GLU A 104 -8.53 7.81 12.10
N ARG A 105 -9.13 7.16 11.10
CA ARG A 105 -8.49 6.05 10.37
C ARG A 105 -7.13 6.47 9.81
N ARG A 106 -7.06 7.64 9.17
CA ARG A 106 -5.82 8.16 8.57
C ARG A 106 -4.75 8.45 9.63
N ARG A 107 -5.12 9.05 10.78
CA ARG A 107 -4.18 9.28 11.89
C ARG A 107 -3.57 7.99 12.44
N LEU A 108 -4.32 6.89 12.45
CA LEU A 108 -3.86 5.60 13.00
C LEU A 108 -2.89 4.88 12.07
N THR A 109 -3.01 5.10 10.77
CA THR A 109 -2.17 4.45 9.74
C THR A 109 -1.00 5.28 9.29
N THR A 110 -1.05 6.60 9.48
CA THR A 110 -0.08 7.52 8.86
C THR A 110 0.88 8.12 9.88
N VAL A 111 2.17 8.04 9.57
CA VAL A 111 3.23 8.80 10.24
C VAL A 111 3.81 9.79 9.24
N VAL A 112 4.14 11.00 9.71
CA VAL A 112 4.83 12.01 8.91
C VAL A 112 6.32 11.88 9.18
N ILE A 113 7.11 11.73 8.12
CA ILE A 113 8.56 11.73 8.18
C ILE A 113 9.06 13.12 7.80
N GLU A 114 9.66 13.80 8.76
CA GLU A 114 10.38 15.05 8.48
C GLU A 114 11.73 14.71 7.85
N ARG A 115 11.93 15.17 6.62
CA ARG A 115 13.13 14.95 5.84
C ARG A 115 14.09 16.13 6.00
N PRO A 116 15.36 15.88 6.34
CA PRO A 116 16.36 16.93 6.31
C PRO A 116 16.58 17.42 4.87
N PRO A 117 16.83 18.73 4.67
CA PRO A 117 17.01 19.31 3.35
C PRO A 117 18.27 18.80 2.61
N GLU A 118 19.25 18.26 3.34
CA GLU A 118 20.54 17.82 2.80
C GLU A 118 20.70 16.29 2.77
N ALA A 119 19.70 15.49 3.17
CA ALA A 119 19.86 14.04 3.08
C ALA A 119 19.81 13.55 1.64
N ASP A 120 20.70 12.61 1.35
CA ASP A 120 20.73 11.83 0.11
C ASP A 120 19.59 10.79 0.11
N LEU A 121 18.36 11.30 0.00
CA LEU A 121 17.13 10.53 -0.05
C LEU A 121 16.55 10.55 -1.48
N PRO A 122 15.95 9.44 -1.94
CA PRO A 122 15.13 9.48 -3.14
C PRO A 122 14.05 10.58 -3.04
N PRO A 123 13.56 11.14 -4.16
CA PRO A 123 12.48 12.11 -4.13
C PRO A 123 11.24 11.52 -3.43
N ALA A 124 10.42 12.37 -2.80
CA ALA A 124 9.14 11.90 -2.24
C ALA A 124 8.18 11.54 -3.39
N ASP A 125 7.31 10.56 -3.16
CA ASP A 125 6.30 10.14 -4.14
C ASP A 125 5.03 11.02 -4.13
N GLU A 126 5.08 12.13 -3.39
CA GLU A 126 3.95 13.02 -3.23
C GLU A 126 3.48 13.64 -4.56
N PRO A 127 2.16 13.75 -4.77
CA PRO A 127 1.62 14.37 -5.96
C PRO A 127 1.91 15.87 -5.95
N LEU A 128 2.93 16.30 -6.71
CA LEU A 128 3.33 17.72 -6.84
C LEU A 128 2.18 18.66 -7.25
N GLY A 129 1.11 18.12 -7.87
CA GLY A 129 -0.12 18.85 -8.16
C GLY A 129 -0.95 19.26 -6.93
N ALA A 130 -0.74 18.62 -5.78
CA ALA A 130 -1.39 19.00 -4.52
C ALA A 130 -0.96 20.40 -4.05
N ALA A 131 0.28 20.81 -4.32
CA ALA A 131 0.79 22.15 -4.02
C ALA A 131 -0.04 23.22 -4.71
N GLU A 132 -0.20 23.11 -6.03
CA GLU A 132 -0.95 24.06 -6.84
C GLU A 132 -2.44 24.05 -6.47
N HIS A 133 -3.02 22.87 -6.23
CA HIS A 133 -4.41 22.74 -5.82
C HIS A 133 -4.65 23.40 -4.44
N SER A 134 -3.72 23.26 -3.49
CA SER A 134 -3.83 23.89 -2.17
C SER A 134 -3.86 25.41 -2.26
N LEU A 135 -2.96 26.01 -3.03
CA LEU A 135 -2.89 27.47 -3.21
C LEU A 135 -4.13 28.01 -3.93
N ARG A 136 -4.67 27.27 -4.90
CA ARG A 136 -5.94 27.63 -5.56
C ARG A 136 -7.11 27.59 -4.59
N ARG A 137 -7.13 26.62 -3.66
CA ARG A 137 -8.17 26.51 -2.64
C ARG A 137 -8.09 27.67 -1.64
N GLU A 138 -6.92 27.95 -1.09
CA GLU A 138 -6.70 29.09 -0.17
C GLU A 138 -7.11 30.41 -0.82
N ARG A 139 -6.73 30.63 -2.09
CA ARG A 139 -7.18 31.79 -2.87
C ARG A 139 -8.70 31.86 -2.97
N ARG A 140 -9.37 30.72 -3.20
CA ARG A 140 -10.82 30.69 -3.33
C ARG A 140 -11.47 31.09 -2.00
N GLU A 141 -11.00 30.53 -0.89
CA GLU A 141 -11.48 30.84 0.46
C GLU A 141 -11.25 32.33 0.79
N ALA A 142 -10.06 32.87 0.54
CA ALA A 142 -9.76 34.29 0.76
C ALA A 142 -10.64 35.23 -0.09
N ASN A 143 -10.88 34.88 -1.36
CA ASN A 143 -11.79 35.66 -2.22
C ASN A 143 -13.24 35.60 -1.75
N GLU A 144 -13.69 34.45 -1.22
CA GLU A 144 -15.02 34.29 -0.61
C GLU A 144 -15.15 35.13 0.67
N GLU A 145 -14.06 35.33 1.42
CA GLU A 145 -13.96 36.21 2.60
C GLU A 145 -13.76 37.70 2.25
N GLY A 146 -13.66 38.03 0.97
CA GLY A 146 -13.55 39.40 0.46
C GLY A 146 -12.11 39.93 0.33
N GLU A 147 -11.11 39.10 0.63
CA GLU A 147 -9.70 39.40 0.39
C GLU A 147 -9.32 38.98 -1.04
N ARG A 148 -9.13 39.96 -1.93
CA ARG A 148 -8.76 39.67 -3.32
C ARG A 148 -7.31 39.20 -3.41
N VAL A 149 -7.14 37.89 -3.56
CA VAL A 149 -5.83 37.25 -3.75
C VAL A 149 -5.61 36.94 -5.24
N GLU A 150 -4.48 37.39 -5.77
CA GLU A 150 -4.07 37.12 -7.16
C GLU A 150 -3.76 35.62 -7.38
N THR A 151 -3.72 35.21 -8.65
CA THR A 151 -3.35 33.83 -8.99
C THR A 151 -1.93 33.54 -8.48
N PRO A 152 -1.70 32.39 -7.80
CA PRO A 152 -0.37 32.05 -7.31
C PRO A 152 0.65 32.04 -8.45
N GLY A 153 1.77 32.75 -8.25
CA GLY A 153 2.90 32.68 -9.17
C GLY A 153 3.67 31.37 -9.04
N GLU A 154 4.48 31.04 -10.05
CA GLU A 154 5.31 29.82 -10.06
C GLU A 154 6.20 29.69 -8.82
N ALA A 155 6.78 30.80 -8.34
CA ALA A 155 7.62 30.82 -7.14
C ALA A 155 6.88 30.36 -5.87
N ALA A 156 5.59 30.72 -5.73
CA ALA A 156 4.79 30.30 -4.58
C ALA A 156 4.44 28.80 -4.65
N VAL A 157 4.20 28.28 -5.86
CA VAL A 157 3.98 26.85 -6.08
C VAL A 157 5.26 26.07 -5.75
N GLU A 158 6.43 26.53 -6.21
CA GLU A 158 7.70 25.89 -5.89
C GLU A 158 8.02 25.92 -4.39
N GLU A 159 7.78 27.05 -3.71
CA GLU A 159 7.95 27.14 -2.27
C GLU A 159 7.07 26.14 -1.53
N ARG A 160 5.80 26.03 -1.93
CA ARG A 160 4.85 25.06 -1.37
C ARG A 160 5.29 23.63 -1.66
N GLN A 161 5.80 23.33 -2.85
CA GLN A 161 6.36 22.02 -3.20
C GLN A 161 7.58 21.66 -2.34
N ARG A 162 8.47 22.63 -2.05
CA ARG A 162 9.59 22.40 -1.14
C ARG A 162 9.13 22.13 0.30
N ALA A 163 8.10 22.84 0.75
CA ALA A 163 7.51 22.62 2.07
C ALA A 163 6.86 21.23 2.17
N ILE A 164 6.16 20.82 1.13
CA ILE A 164 5.58 19.48 0.97
C ILE A 164 6.66 18.42 1.02
N ALA A 165 7.68 18.54 0.17
CA ALA A 165 8.78 17.59 0.07
C ALA A 165 9.58 17.42 1.37
N ARG A 166 9.41 18.31 2.36
CA ARG A 166 10.01 18.19 3.69
C ARG A 166 9.23 17.26 4.62
N TYR A 167 7.91 17.16 4.48
CA TYR A 167 7.04 16.41 5.39
C TYR A 167 6.30 15.32 4.64
N ASP A 168 6.95 14.17 4.50
CA ASP A 168 6.44 13.06 3.70
C ASP A 168 5.53 12.15 4.52
N LEU A 169 4.37 11.78 3.98
CA LEU A 169 3.39 10.96 4.68
C LEU A 169 3.60 9.48 4.34
N VAL A 170 3.91 8.69 5.35
CA VAL A 170 4.02 7.23 5.22
C VAL A 170 2.79 6.59 5.83
N THR A 171 1.99 5.93 5.00
CA THR A 171 0.81 5.16 5.42
C THR A 171 1.18 3.69 5.53
N THR A 172 0.84 3.07 6.66
CA THR A 172 1.15 1.69 6.96
C THR A 172 -0.07 0.91 7.44
N ARG A 173 -0.16 -0.36 7.04
CA ARG A 173 -1.23 -1.29 7.44
C ARG A 173 -0.77 -2.74 7.37
N THR A 174 -1.48 -3.63 8.04
CA THR A 174 -1.37 -5.08 7.82
C THR A 174 -2.51 -5.53 6.93
N ASP A 175 -2.23 -6.29 5.87
CA ASP A 175 -3.25 -6.76 4.93
C ASP A 175 -2.79 -8.04 4.22
N GLU A 176 -3.68 -8.68 3.45
CA GLU A 176 -3.31 -9.76 2.55
C GLU A 176 -2.29 -9.28 1.49
N PRO A 177 -1.31 -10.10 1.07
CA PRO A 177 -0.36 -9.74 0.02
C PRO A 177 -1.07 -9.50 -1.32
N PRO A 178 -0.47 -8.69 -2.21
CA PRO A 178 -1.09 -8.38 -3.49
C PRO A 178 -1.25 -9.64 -4.34
N LEU A 179 -2.22 -9.64 -5.24
CA LEU A 179 -2.52 -10.81 -6.09
C LEU A 179 -1.35 -11.24 -6.98
N THR A 180 -0.44 -10.30 -7.26
CA THR A 180 0.79 -10.50 -8.02
C THR A 180 1.93 -11.10 -7.20
N ALA A 181 1.80 -11.17 -5.88
CA ALA A 181 2.81 -11.75 -5.02
C ALA A 181 2.94 -13.26 -5.27
N THR A 182 4.17 -13.76 -5.21
CA THR A 182 4.50 -15.18 -5.43
C THR A 182 3.64 -16.15 -4.58
N PRO A 183 3.36 -15.89 -3.29
CA PRO A 183 2.51 -16.77 -2.49
C PRO A 183 1.08 -16.88 -3.04
N GLN A 184 0.51 -15.79 -3.56
CA GLN A 184 -0.83 -15.80 -4.14
C GLN A 184 -0.84 -16.51 -5.50
N LEU A 185 0.18 -16.32 -6.32
CA LEU A 185 0.34 -17.03 -7.60
C LEU A 185 0.43 -18.56 -7.38
N LEU A 186 1.12 -18.99 -6.32
CA LEU A 186 1.20 -20.39 -5.94
C LEU A 186 -0.13 -20.98 -5.47
N ARG A 187 -1.13 -20.17 -5.11
CA ARG A 187 -2.50 -20.64 -4.84
C ARG A 187 -3.35 -20.70 -6.12
N ILE A 188 -3.18 -19.73 -7.01
CA ILE A 188 -3.99 -19.62 -8.24
C ILE A 188 -3.61 -20.71 -9.25
N ALA A 189 -2.31 -20.99 -9.44
CA ALA A 189 -1.86 -21.96 -10.43
C ALA A 189 -2.36 -23.40 -10.18
N PRO A 190 -2.30 -23.95 -8.94
CA PRO A 190 -2.88 -25.27 -8.65
C PRO A 190 -4.39 -25.29 -8.80
N ALA A 191 -5.10 -24.20 -8.48
CA ALA A 191 -6.54 -24.14 -8.67
C ALA A 191 -6.92 -24.25 -10.15
N LEU A 192 -6.22 -23.54 -11.03
CA LEU A 192 -6.41 -23.63 -12.48
C LEU A 192 -6.07 -25.02 -13.02
N LEU A 193 -4.94 -25.60 -12.58
CA LEU A 193 -4.57 -26.98 -12.92
C LEU A 193 -5.61 -27.98 -12.43
N GLY A 194 -6.17 -27.76 -11.25
CA GLY A 194 -7.20 -28.61 -10.67
C GLY A 194 -8.50 -28.59 -11.47
N ILE A 195 -8.96 -27.41 -11.88
CA ILE A 195 -10.13 -27.24 -12.76
C ILE A 195 -9.89 -27.97 -14.10
N LEU A 196 -8.73 -27.77 -14.72
CA LEU A 196 -8.38 -28.44 -15.98
C LEU A 196 -8.31 -29.97 -15.84
N ALA A 197 -7.70 -30.46 -14.76
CA ALA A 197 -7.56 -31.89 -14.49
C ALA A 197 -8.91 -32.55 -14.21
N ILE A 198 -9.82 -31.89 -13.49
CA ILE A 198 -11.19 -32.38 -13.27
C ILE A 198 -11.97 -32.40 -14.57
N GLY A 199 -11.92 -31.31 -15.36
CA GLY A 199 -12.63 -31.22 -16.64
C GLY A 199 -12.17 -32.29 -17.63
N THR A 200 -10.86 -32.46 -17.79
CA THR A 200 -10.28 -33.47 -18.69
C THR A 200 -10.47 -34.90 -18.17
N GLY A 201 -10.31 -35.12 -16.86
CA GLY A 201 -10.55 -36.42 -16.23
C GLY A 201 -12.02 -36.86 -16.32
N GLY A 202 -12.95 -35.93 -16.11
CA GLY A 202 -14.38 -36.14 -16.31
C GLY A 202 -14.70 -36.51 -17.75
N TYR A 203 -14.19 -35.72 -18.72
CA TYR A 203 -14.39 -35.98 -20.15
C TYR A 203 -13.88 -37.36 -20.57
N LEU A 204 -12.67 -37.74 -20.17
CA LEU A 204 -12.06 -39.04 -20.50
C LEU A 204 -12.83 -40.23 -19.92
N ARG A 205 -13.56 -40.03 -18.83
CA ARG A 205 -14.38 -41.06 -18.19
C ARG A 205 -15.80 -41.12 -18.76
N SER A 206 -16.32 -40.01 -19.27
CA SER A 206 -17.67 -39.93 -19.87
C SER A 206 -17.70 -40.22 -21.38
N SER A 207 -16.55 -40.13 -22.06
CA SER A 207 -16.44 -40.36 -23.51
C SER A 207 -16.42 -41.88 -23.81
N PRO A 208 -17.27 -42.37 -24.74
CA PRO A 208 -17.41 -43.79 -25.05
C PRO A 208 -16.19 -44.42 -25.74
#